data_AF-A0A410PPB8-F1
#
_entry.id   AF-A0A410PPB8-F1
#
_cell.length_a   1.000
_cell.length_b   1.000
_cell.length_c   1.000
_cell.angle_alpha   90.00
_cell.angle_beta   90.00
_cell.angle_gamma   90.00
#
_symmetry.space_group_name_H-M   'P 1'
#
loop_
_entity.id
_entity.type
_entity.pdbx_description
1 polymer ?
#
loop_
_entity_poly.entity_id
_entity_poly.type
_entity_poly.pdbx_seq_one_letter_code
_entity_poly.pdbx_strand_id
1 'polypeptide(L)'
;MFKSGFVTIIGRPNVGKSTLINSIMGEKLSIVSSKPQTTRNNIQTILTGKDYQIVFVDTPGIHKPRHKLGEYMVKIAEDSIKEVDLVLFLTTPDEELGKGDRLILDQLRGSGVPVFLVLNKIDENTAERVAKSLQNFGKEFDFKEIIPISALKGKNVDILIELMVKYLKEGPKYYPDDMITDVQERFIVSEVIREKALRLLSEEVPHGIAVDILNFKKDENGKYNIDADLLCEKDSHKAIIIGKNGSMLKKISTYARQDMEKMFNSKVSLKIWVKVKKDWRDSSNILRELGYNKK
;
A
#
# COMPACT_ATOMS: atom_id res chain seq x y z
N MET A 1 27.11 11.97 -9.95
CA MET A 1 27.24 11.14 -8.75
C MET A 1 25.88 10.51 -8.53
N PHE A 2 25.76 9.17 -8.53
CA PHE A 2 24.46 8.50 -8.49
C PHE A 2 24.03 8.30 -7.03
N LYS A 3 22.80 8.67 -6.70
CA LYS A 3 22.25 8.54 -5.35
C LYS A 3 21.22 7.42 -5.27
N SER A 4 21.23 6.67 -4.19
CA SER A 4 20.30 5.55 -4.06
C SER A 4 19.98 5.24 -2.62
N GLY A 5 18.77 4.78 -2.34
CA GLY A 5 18.44 4.27 -1.02
C GLY A 5 16.99 3.85 -0.88
N PHE A 6 16.68 3.34 0.31
CA PHE A 6 15.40 2.79 0.68
C PHE A 6 14.61 3.79 1.51
N VAL A 7 13.34 3.99 1.16
CA VAL A 7 12.44 4.94 1.82
C VAL A 7 11.18 4.21 2.24
N THR A 8 10.79 4.28 3.51
CA THR A 8 9.49 3.73 3.95
C THR A 8 8.48 4.84 4.18
N ILE A 9 7.20 4.56 3.94
CA ILE A 9 6.10 5.47 4.23
C ILE A 9 5.29 4.89 5.38
N ILE A 10 5.24 5.62 6.49
CA ILE A 10 4.58 5.19 7.72
C ILE A 10 3.51 6.21 8.07
N GLY A 11 2.39 5.72 8.58
CA GLY A 11 1.30 6.57 9.02
C GLY A 11 0.06 5.74 9.30
N ARG A 12 -0.91 6.35 9.97
CA ARG A 12 -2.19 5.70 10.26
C ARG A 12 -2.90 5.21 8.97
N PRO A 13 -3.84 4.27 9.06
CA PRO A 13 -4.72 3.96 7.93
C PRO A 13 -5.37 5.23 7.35
N ASN A 14 -5.61 5.23 6.03
CA ASN A 14 -6.36 6.28 5.31
C ASN A 14 -5.72 7.68 5.20
N VAL A 15 -4.48 7.86 5.66
CA VAL A 15 -3.71 9.11 5.48
C VAL A 15 -3.22 9.33 4.04
N GLY A 16 -3.34 8.33 3.16
CA GLY A 16 -3.06 8.43 1.73
C GLY A 16 -1.69 7.90 1.28
N LYS A 17 -1.12 6.92 1.99
CA LYS A 17 0.19 6.30 1.65
C LYS A 17 0.23 5.75 0.22
N SER A 18 -0.69 4.86 -0.13
CA SER A 18 -0.79 4.28 -1.47
C SER A 18 -1.14 5.33 -2.53
N THR A 19 -1.91 6.37 -2.18
CA THR A 19 -2.17 7.51 -3.08
C THR A 19 -0.89 8.25 -3.40
N LEU A 20 -0.02 8.48 -2.40
CA LEU A 20 1.27 9.12 -2.59
C LEU A 20 2.19 8.28 -3.47
N ILE A 21 2.32 6.97 -3.20
CA ILE A 21 3.12 6.07 -4.04
C ILE A 21 2.65 6.12 -5.50
N ASN A 22 1.35 5.95 -5.74
CA ASN A 22 0.81 6.00 -7.10
C ASN A 22 1.02 7.37 -7.77
N SER A 23 0.95 8.47 -7.01
CA SER A 23 1.23 9.82 -7.53
C SER A 23 2.70 10.01 -7.89
N ILE A 24 3.62 9.46 -7.10
CA ILE A 24 5.06 9.53 -7.37
C ILE A 24 5.41 8.74 -8.64
N MET A 25 4.79 7.58 -8.80
CA MET A 25 5.07 6.68 -9.92
C MET A 25 4.37 7.08 -11.23
N GLY A 26 3.34 7.93 -11.16
CA GLY A 26 2.53 8.30 -12.31
C GLY A 26 1.59 7.18 -12.80
N GLU A 27 1.61 6.02 -12.16
CA GLU A 27 0.78 4.88 -12.46
C GLU A 27 0.33 4.15 -11.18
N LYS A 28 -0.64 3.24 -11.32
CA LYS A 28 -1.26 2.57 -10.17
C LYS A 28 -0.52 1.27 -9.84
N LEU A 29 0.37 1.31 -8.85
CA LEU A 29 1.18 0.16 -8.40
C LEU A 29 0.78 -0.38 -7.01
N SER A 30 0.31 0.49 -6.10
CA SER A 30 -0.18 0.09 -4.78
C SER A 30 -1.71 0.22 -4.72
N ILE A 31 -2.37 -0.74 -4.06
CA ILE A 31 -3.82 -0.71 -3.92
C ILE A 31 -4.29 0.37 -2.97
N VAL A 32 -5.41 1.01 -3.30
CA VAL A 32 -5.98 2.10 -2.50
C VAL A 32 -7.35 1.71 -1.97
N SER A 33 -7.52 1.71 -0.65
CA SER A 33 -8.81 1.49 0.00
C SER A 33 -8.92 2.29 1.29
N SER A 34 -10.14 2.72 1.63
CA SER A 34 -10.47 3.39 2.89
C SER A 34 -10.59 2.41 4.08
N LYS A 35 -10.42 1.11 3.82
CA LYS A 35 -10.46 0.08 4.86
C LYS A 35 -9.10 0.03 5.57
N PRO A 36 -9.06 -0.09 6.91
CA PRO A 36 -7.84 -0.45 7.63
C PRO A 36 -7.24 -1.76 7.10
N GLN A 37 -5.93 -1.96 7.28
CA GLN A 37 -5.19 -3.17 6.86
C GLN A 37 -5.26 -3.45 5.35
N THR A 38 -5.25 -2.39 4.54
CA THR A 38 -5.24 -2.49 3.07
C THR A 38 -3.92 -3.09 2.57
N THR A 39 -2.75 -2.58 2.95
CA THR A 39 -1.45 -3.19 2.59
C THR A 39 -1.11 -4.34 3.54
N ARG A 40 -0.73 -5.51 3.01
CA ARG A 40 -0.37 -6.71 3.79
C ARG A 40 1.03 -7.27 3.54
N ASN A 41 1.63 -6.95 2.39
CA ASN A 41 2.98 -7.39 2.02
C ASN A 41 3.90 -6.17 1.90
N ASN A 42 5.20 -6.39 2.03
CA ASN A 42 6.19 -5.44 1.55
C ASN A 42 6.22 -5.49 0.04
N ILE A 43 5.82 -4.39 -0.59
CA ILE A 43 5.97 -4.18 -2.02
C ILE A 43 7.03 -3.10 -2.15
N GLN A 44 8.10 -3.41 -2.88
CA GLN A 44 9.05 -2.39 -3.25
C GLN A 44 8.59 -1.73 -4.54
N THR A 45 8.50 -0.41 -4.49
CA THR A 45 8.20 0.43 -5.65
C THR A 45 9.43 1.25 -5.97
N ILE A 46 9.88 1.22 -7.21
CA ILE A 46 11.21 1.67 -7.60
C ILE A 46 11.06 2.88 -8.52
N LEU A 47 11.44 4.06 -8.01
CA LEU A 47 11.51 5.28 -8.80
C LEU A 47 12.95 5.50 -9.26
N THR A 48 13.21 5.34 -10.56
CA THR A 48 14.53 5.57 -11.14
C THR A 48 14.55 6.88 -11.93
N GLY A 49 15.40 7.82 -11.49
CA GLY A 49 15.72 9.05 -12.20
C GLY A 49 17.05 8.95 -12.95
N LYS A 50 17.47 10.05 -13.58
CA LYS A 50 18.73 10.10 -14.33
C LYS A 50 19.96 9.86 -13.45
N ASP A 51 19.94 10.39 -12.23
CA ASP A 51 21.05 10.42 -11.29
C ASP A 51 20.67 9.88 -9.90
N TYR A 52 19.50 9.26 -9.78
CA TYR A 52 19.07 8.66 -8.51
C TYR A 52 18.18 7.42 -8.68
N GLN A 53 18.08 6.60 -7.64
CA GLN A 53 17.05 5.55 -7.51
C GLN A 53 16.49 5.52 -6.08
N ILE A 54 15.17 5.68 -5.95
CA ILE A 54 14.47 5.59 -4.67
C ILE A 54 13.69 4.28 -4.64
N VAL A 55 13.97 3.43 -3.66
CA VAL A 55 13.22 2.19 -3.43
C VAL A 55 12.24 2.42 -2.29
N PHE A 56 10.97 2.63 -2.61
CA PHE A 56 9.91 2.75 -1.62
C PHE A 56 9.54 1.38 -1.07
N VAL A 57 9.66 1.21 0.24
CA VAL A 57 9.22 0.01 0.95
C VAL A 57 7.83 0.29 1.51
N ASP A 58 6.77 -0.17 0.83
CA ASP A 58 5.39 -0.05 1.32
C ASP A 58 5.17 -1.05 2.45
N THR A 59 4.95 -0.56 3.66
CA THR A 59 4.83 -1.41 4.86
C THR A 59 3.38 -1.49 5.34
N PRO A 60 2.95 -2.66 5.85
CA PRO A 60 1.67 -2.76 6.55
C PRO A 60 1.59 -1.76 7.72
N GLY A 61 0.40 -1.23 8.00
CA GLY A 61 0.23 -0.33 9.15
C GLY A 61 0.44 -1.06 10.49
N ILE A 62 1.20 -0.43 11.40
CA ILE A 62 1.47 -0.96 12.76
C ILE A 62 0.19 -0.90 13.61
N HIS A 63 -0.21 -2.04 14.18
CA HIS A 63 -1.39 -2.18 15.04
C HIS A 63 -1.23 -3.40 15.95
N LYS A 64 -2.02 -3.50 17.03
CA LYS A 64 -1.99 -4.68 17.91
C LYS A 64 -2.49 -5.93 17.15
N PRO A 65 -1.67 -6.99 16.98
CA PRO A 65 -2.07 -8.16 16.21
C PRO A 65 -3.13 -8.99 16.95
N ARG A 66 -4.01 -9.65 16.19
CA ARG A 66 -5.10 -10.51 16.73
C ARG A 66 -5.09 -11.94 16.17
N HIS A 67 -4.27 -12.18 15.16
CA HIS A 67 -4.14 -13.44 14.42
C HIS A 67 -2.76 -13.46 13.74
N LYS A 68 -2.31 -14.62 13.23
CA LYS A 68 -0.97 -14.78 12.66
C LYS A 68 -0.68 -13.86 11.47
N LEU A 69 -1.65 -13.58 10.61
CA LEU A 69 -1.49 -12.57 9.55
C LEU A 69 -1.17 -11.17 10.12
N GLY A 70 -1.77 -10.79 11.26
CA GLY A 70 -1.49 -9.51 11.92
C GLY A 70 -0.09 -9.48 12.52
N GLU A 71 0.35 -10.59 13.14
CA GLU A 71 1.74 -10.71 13.62
C GLU A 71 2.76 -10.59 12.49
N TYR A 72 2.48 -11.23 11.35
CA TYR A 72 3.28 -11.11 10.14
C TYR A 72 3.37 -9.65 9.67
N MET A 73 2.23 -8.96 9.60
CA MET A 73 2.17 -7.56 9.18
C MET A 73 2.96 -6.63 10.11
N VAL A 74 2.86 -6.81 11.43
CA VAL A 74 3.60 -6.02 12.41
C VAL A 74 5.10 -6.27 12.29
N LYS A 75 5.53 -7.54 12.24
CA LYS A 75 6.93 -7.91 12.10
C LYS A 75 7.54 -7.27 10.85
N ILE A 76 6.85 -7.38 9.72
CA ILE A 76 7.30 -6.79 8.46
C ILE A 76 7.45 -5.27 8.56
N ALA A 77 6.49 -4.59 9.19
CA ALA A 77 6.57 -3.14 9.37
C ALA A 77 7.76 -2.74 10.26
N GLU A 78 8.01 -3.48 11.34
CA GLU A 78 9.14 -3.25 12.24
C GLU A 78 10.50 -3.52 11.59
N ASP A 79 10.62 -4.62 10.84
CA ASP A 79 11.86 -4.99 10.14
C ASP A 79 12.21 -3.93 9.07
N SER A 80 11.20 -3.44 8.35
CA SER A 80 11.39 -2.43 7.30
C SER A 80 11.89 -1.08 7.83
N ILE A 81 11.56 -0.70 9.07
CA ILE A 81 12.03 0.56 9.66
C ILE A 81 13.54 0.54 9.91
N LYS A 82 14.11 -0.65 10.17
CA LYS A 82 15.54 -0.80 10.48
C LYS A 82 16.44 -0.77 9.24
N GLU A 83 15.87 -1.00 8.07
CA GLU A 83 16.61 -1.20 6.82
C GLU A 83 16.51 -0.02 5.84
N VAL A 84 15.87 1.09 6.26
CA VAL A 84 15.68 2.26 5.40
C VAL A 84 16.65 3.40 5.68
N ASP A 85 16.97 4.15 4.63
CA ASP A 85 17.77 5.37 4.69
C ASP A 85 16.96 6.59 5.11
N LEU A 86 15.63 6.56 4.91
CA LEU A 86 14.72 7.66 5.19
C LEU A 86 13.30 7.16 5.52
N VAL A 87 12.64 7.82 6.47
CA VAL A 87 11.22 7.59 6.78
C VAL A 87 10.37 8.78 6.36
N LEU A 88 9.30 8.54 5.62
CA LEU A 88 8.21 9.49 5.42
C LEU A 88 7.10 9.21 6.44
N PHE A 89 6.97 10.06 7.45
CA PHE A 89 5.82 10.04 8.34
C PHE A 89 4.66 10.82 7.70
N LEU A 90 3.71 10.07 7.12
CA LEU A 90 2.56 10.60 6.40
C LEU A 90 1.34 10.72 7.33
N THR A 91 0.80 11.93 7.44
CA THR A 91 -0.42 12.21 8.22
C THR A 91 -1.32 13.22 7.52
N THR A 92 -2.44 13.60 8.13
CA THR A 92 -3.42 14.56 7.60
C THR A 92 -3.67 15.69 8.59
N PRO A 93 -4.07 16.90 8.14
CA PRO A 93 -4.36 18.01 9.02
C PRO A 93 -5.41 17.68 10.09
N ASP A 94 -5.03 17.87 11.34
CA ASP A 94 -5.87 17.70 12.51
C ASP A 94 -5.64 18.81 13.55
N GLU A 95 -6.65 19.10 14.35
CA GLU A 95 -6.57 20.16 15.37
C GLU A 95 -5.63 19.78 16.51
N GLU A 96 -5.58 18.49 16.84
CA GLU A 96 -4.74 17.90 17.87
C GLU A 96 -3.99 16.68 17.34
N LEU A 97 -2.86 16.40 17.97
CA LEU A 97 -2.03 15.26 17.63
C LEU A 97 -2.65 13.97 18.21
N GLY A 98 -3.18 13.12 17.34
CA GLY A 98 -3.90 11.91 17.74
C GLY A 98 -3.01 10.87 18.41
N LYS A 99 -3.59 10.03 19.30
CA LYS A 99 -2.87 8.97 20.02
C LYS A 99 -2.10 8.02 19.10
N GLY A 100 -2.67 7.68 17.93
CA GLY A 100 -2.01 6.82 16.96
C GLY A 100 -0.82 7.47 16.27
N ASP A 101 -0.87 8.79 16.05
CA ASP A 101 0.27 9.54 15.52
C ASP A 101 1.39 9.61 16.57
N ARG A 102 1.06 9.89 17.85
CA ARG A 102 2.03 9.85 18.95
C ARG A 102 2.74 8.51 19.04
N LEU A 103 2.00 7.40 18.99
CA LEU A 103 2.57 6.06 19.08
C LEU A 103 3.57 5.78 17.94
N ILE A 104 3.27 6.23 16.72
CA ILE A 104 4.20 6.10 15.60
C ILE A 104 5.44 6.98 15.83
N LEU A 105 5.26 8.23 16.25
CA LEU A 105 6.37 9.13 16.54
C LEU A 105 7.27 8.58 17.65
N ASP A 106 6.70 7.99 18.70
CA ASP A 106 7.43 7.33 19.78
C ASP A 106 8.27 6.14 19.29
N GLN A 107 7.78 5.40 18.30
CA GLN A 107 8.56 4.32 17.67
C GLN A 107 9.69 4.85 16.77
N LEU A 108 9.49 6.01 16.15
CA LEU A 108 10.52 6.68 15.36
C LEU A 108 11.57 7.36 16.24
N ARG A 109 11.23 7.72 17.49
CA ARG A 109 12.21 8.20 18.48
C ARG A 109 13.22 7.09 18.76
N GLY A 110 14.48 7.36 18.42
CA GLY A 110 15.58 6.41 18.64
C GLY A 110 15.83 5.43 17.50
N SER A 111 15.13 5.55 16.36
CA SER A 111 15.47 4.74 15.16
C SER A 111 16.83 5.10 14.56
N GLY A 112 17.29 6.35 14.76
CA GLY A 112 18.51 6.89 14.15
C GLY A 112 18.37 7.22 12.66
N VAL A 113 17.21 6.98 12.07
CA VAL A 113 16.90 7.24 10.65
C VAL A 113 16.29 8.64 10.52
N PRO A 114 16.69 9.46 9.52
CA PRO A 114 16.04 10.75 9.28
C PRO A 114 14.55 10.56 8.97
N VAL A 115 13.72 11.46 9.49
CA VAL A 115 12.26 11.41 9.30
C VAL A 115 11.79 12.72 8.68
N PHE A 116 11.00 12.61 7.61
CA PHE A 116 10.25 13.73 7.05
C PHE A 116 8.79 13.66 7.52
N LEU A 117 8.25 14.80 7.94
CA LEU A 117 6.81 14.94 8.09
C LEU A 117 6.22 15.27 6.73
N VAL A 118 5.30 14.43 6.28
CA VAL A 118 4.53 14.66 5.06
C VAL A 118 3.06 14.85 5.47
N LEU A 119 2.58 16.10 5.41
CA LEU A 119 1.21 16.44 5.78
C LEU A 119 0.33 16.44 4.52
N ASN A 120 -0.37 15.33 4.29
CA ASN A 120 -1.16 15.09 3.09
C ASN A 120 -2.59 15.64 3.17
N LYS A 121 -3.30 15.68 2.03
CA LYS A 121 -4.69 16.15 1.90
C LYS A 121 -4.89 17.63 2.27
N ILE A 122 -3.91 18.46 1.97
CA ILE A 122 -4.05 19.91 2.16
C ILE A 122 -5.13 20.54 1.28
N ASP A 123 -5.53 19.86 0.20
CA ASP A 123 -6.63 20.27 -0.68
C ASP A 123 -8.02 20.06 -0.05
N GLU A 124 -8.12 19.24 1.00
CA GLU A 124 -9.36 18.98 1.74
C GLU A 124 -9.48 19.82 3.02
N ASN A 125 -8.52 20.71 3.31
CA ASN A 125 -8.40 21.41 4.59
C ASN A 125 -8.10 22.90 4.42
N THR A 126 -8.47 23.73 5.40
CA THR A 126 -8.16 25.17 5.38
C THR A 126 -6.69 25.44 5.66
N ALA A 127 -6.19 26.61 5.21
CA ALA A 127 -4.81 27.01 5.43
C ALA A 127 -4.46 27.14 6.93
N GLU A 128 -5.40 27.63 7.73
CA GLU A 128 -5.25 27.77 9.19
C GLU A 128 -5.11 26.40 9.85
N ARG A 129 -5.93 25.42 9.45
CA ARG A 129 -5.86 24.05 9.97
C ARG A 129 -4.53 23.40 9.61
N VAL A 130 -4.10 23.53 8.37
CA VAL A 130 -2.79 23.03 7.91
C VAL A 130 -1.66 23.66 8.72
N ALA A 131 -1.64 24.99 8.85
CA ALA A 131 -0.60 25.70 9.60
C ALA A 131 -0.53 25.27 11.08
N LYS A 132 -1.69 25.12 11.73
CA LYS A 132 -1.78 24.64 13.12
C LYS A 132 -1.26 23.21 13.26
N SER A 133 -1.61 22.31 12.35
CA SER A 133 -1.09 20.94 12.37
C SER A 133 0.43 20.90 12.21
N LEU A 134 0.99 21.65 11.25
CA LEU A 134 2.44 21.74 11.03
C LEU A 134 3.16 22.23 12.29
N GLN A 135 2.62 23.25 12.96
CA GLN A 135 3.17 23.75 14.21
C GLN A 135 3.11 22.71 15.34
N ASN A 136 1.99 21.98 15.46
CA ASN A 136 1.82 20.96 16.50
C ASN A 136 2.79 19.80 16.30
N PHE A 137 2.91 19.27 15.08
CA PHE A 137 3.85 18.19 14.79
C PHE A 137 5.30 18.64 14.94
N GLY A 138 5.64 19.84 14.47
CA GLY A 138 7.01 20.38 14.59
C GLY A 138 7.49 20.58 16.03
N LYS A 139 6.57 20.69 17.01
CA LYS A 139 6.92 20.71 18.44
C LYS A 139 7.11 19.31 19.05
N GLU A 140 6.50 18.29 18.45
CA GLU A 140 6.48 16.92 19.00
C GLU A 140 7.70 16.10 18.58
N PHE A 141 8.28 16.39 17.40
CA PHE A 141 9.35 15.58 16.83
C PHE A 141 10.31 16.43 15.99
N ASP A 142 11.62 16.13 16.05
CA ASP A 142 12.66 16.77 15.24
C ASP A 142 12.68 16.18 13.82
N PHE A 143 11.74 16.63 12.98
CA PHE A 143 11.71 16.24 11.58
C PHE A 143 12.82 16.94 10.81
N LYS A 144 13.45 16.21 9.88
CA LYS A 144 14.46 16.78 8.98
C LYS A 144 13.86 17.66 7.90
N GLU A 145 12.64 17.35 7.48
CA GLU A 145 11.86 18.18 6.58
C GLU A 145 10.39 18.10 6.98
N ILE A 146 9.65 19.18 6.73
CA ILE A 146 8.20 19.27 6.95
C ILE A 146 7.53 19.76 5.66
N ILE A 147 6.82 18.86 4.97
CA ILE A 147 6.27 19.13 3.65
C ILE A 147 4.74 18.94 3.64
N PRO A 148 3.95 20.01 3.46
CA PRO A 148 2.53 19.89 3.15
C PRO A 148 2.34 19.48 1.69
N ILE A 149 1.57 18.43 1.42
CA ILE A 149 1.32 17.93 0.06
C ILE A 149 -0.17 17.67 -0.20
N SER A 150 -0.53 17.60 -1.48
CA SER A 150 -1.71 16.85 -1.92
C SER A 150 -1.28 15.75 -2.86
N ALA A 151 -1.24 14.51 -2.36
CA ALA A 151 -0.94 13.34 -3.18
C ALA A 151 -1.99 13.15 -4.30
N LEU A 152 -3.25 13.53 -4.06
CA LEU A 152 -4.31 13.41 -5.04
C LEU A 152 -4.17 14.42 -6.18
N LYS A 153 -3.72 15.64 -5.88
CA LYS A 153 -3.56 16.75 -6.85
C LYS A 153 -2.13 16.91 -7.36
N GLY A 154 -1.19 16.11 -6.86
CA GLY A 154 0.25 16.21 -7.18
C GLY A 154 0.95 17.42 -6.56
N LYS A 155 0.29 18.21 -5.72
CA LYS A 155 0.87 19.44 -5.16
C LYS A 155 2.03 19.10 -4.22
N ASN A 156 3.21 19.65 -4.50
CA ASN A 156 4.46 19.50 -3.74
C ASN A 156 5.03 18.05 -3.71
N VAL A 157 4.52 17.14 -4.55
CA VAL A 157 5.03 15.76 -4.63
C VAL A 157 6.41 15.73 -5.30
N ASP A 158 6.62 16.58 -6.29
CA ASP A 158 7.92 16.86 -6.93
C ASP A 158 8.96 17.36 -5.91
N ILE A 159 8.59 18.35 -5.10
CA ILE A 159 9.46 18.90 -4.04
C ILE A 159 9.84 17.81 -3.04
N LEU A 160 8.87 16.96 -2.66
CA LEU A 160 9.13 15.82 -1.77
C LEU A 160 10.18 14.87 -2.38
N ILE A 161 10.07 14.55 -3.67
CA ILE A 161 11.06 13.70 -4.37
C ILE A 161 12.44 14.36 -4.35
N GLU A 162 12.54 15.64 -4.69
CA GLU A 162 13.81 16.37 -4.68
C GLU A 162 14.48 16.35 -3.31
N LEU A 163 13.70 16.56 -2.23
CA LEU A 163 14.20 16.52 -0.86
C LEU A 163 14.67 15.11 -0.48
N MET A 164 13.93 14.06 -0.86
CA MET A 164 14.37 12.69 -0.63
C MET A 164 15.73 12.43 -1.30
N VAL A 165 15.86 12.78 -2.59
CA VAL A 165 17.13 12.62 -3.33
C VAL A 165 18.27 13.40 -2.68
N LYS A 166 18.03 14.58 -2.12
CA LYS A 166 19.07 15.34 -1.40
C LYS A 166 19.60 14.60 -0.17
N TYR A 167 18.74 13.89 0.57
CA TYR A 167 19.11 13.13 1.76
C TYR A 167 19.69 11.75 1.46
N LEU A 168 19.37 11.17 0.30
CA LEU A 168 19.98 9.91 -0.11
C LEU A 168 21.49 10.06 -0.27
N LYS A 169 22.19 9.03 0.21
CA LYS A 169 23.63 8.87 0.03
C LYS A 169 23.92 8.43 -1.40
N GLU A 170 25.17 8.57 -1.78
CA GLU A 170 25.65 7.91 -2.97
C GLU A 170 25.57 6.40 -2.80
N GLY A 171 25.27 5.71 -3.90
CA GLY A 171 25.21 4.27 -3.89
C GLY A 171 24.99 3.68 -5.27
N PRO A 172 24.92 2.35 -5.35
CA PRO A 172 24.69 1.66 -6.61
C PRO A 172 23.24 1.81 -7.05
N LYS A 173 23.00 1.54 -8.32
CA LYS A 173 21.66 1.24 -8.79
C LYS A 173 21.28 -0.17 -8.30
N TYR A 174 20.28 -0.30 -7.44
CA TYR A 174 19.81 -1.58 -6.87
C TYR A 174 19.00 -2.40 -7.88
N TYR A 175 18.26 -1.73 -8.76
CA TYR A 175 17.36 -2.35 -9.74
C TYR A 175 17.54 -1.79 -11.16
N PRO A 176 17.25 -2.57 -12.21
CA PRO A 176 17.24 -2.07 -13.60
C PRO A 176 16.37 -0.82 -13.81
N ASP A 177 16.68 -0.04 -14.85
CA ASP A 177 16.00 1.25 -15.12
C ASP A 177 14.51 1.12 -15.46
N ASP A 178 14.12 -0.01 -16.05
CA ASP A 178 12.76 -0.33 -16.46
C ASP A 178 11.93 -0.98 -15.35
N MET A 179 12.56 -1.31 -14.22
CA MET A 179 11.91 -1.98 -13.11
C MET A 179 11.25 -0.97 -12.19
N ILE A 180 9.92 -1.03 -12.13
CA ILE A 180 9.06 -0.15 -11.31
C ILE A 180 8.60 -0.80 -10.00
N THR A 181 8.65 -2.14 -9.92
CA THR A 181 8.29 -2.90 -8.72
C THR A 181 8.97 -4.26 -8.68
N ASP A 182 9.17 -4.81 -7.48
CA ASP A 182 9.77 -6.13 -7.23
C ASP A 182 8.79 -7.30 -7.29
N VAL A 183 7.49 -7.02 -7.44
CA VAL A 183 6.45 -8.05 -7.48
C VAL A 183 6.07 -8.45 -8.90
N GLN A 184 5.67 -9.71 -9.06
CA GLN A 184 5.20 -10.25 -10.33
C GLN A 184 3.81 -9.71 -10.69
N GLU A 185 3.49 -9.59 -11.99
CA GLU A 185 2.16 -9.17 -12.48
C GLU A 185 1.01 -9.96 -11.83
N ARG A 186 1.21 -11.27 -11.62
CA ARG A 186 0.26 -12.16 -10.94
C ARG A 186 -0.14 -11.61 -9.57
N PHE A 187 0.83 -11.11 -8.80
CA PHE A 187 0.56 -10.54 -7.49
C PHE A 187 -0.23 -9.24 -7.62
N ILE A 188 0.14 -8.35 -8.55
CA ILE A 188 -0.59 -7.10 -8.82
C ILE A 188 -2.06 -7.39 -9.15
N VAL A 189 -2.34 -8.41 -9.98
CA VAL A 189 -3.70 -8.85 -10.31
C VAL A 189 -4.47 -9.27 -9.06
N SER A 190 -3.85 -10.04 -8.17
CA SER A 190 -4.47 -10.47 -6.91
C SER A 190 -4.87 -9.27 -6.04
N GLU A 191 -4.00 -8.26 -5.99
CA GLU A 191 -4.19 -7.04 -5.23
C GLU A 191 -5.30 -6.17 -5.86
N VAL A 192 -5.36 -6.04 -7.19
CA VAL A 192 -6.44 -5.31 -7.88
C VAL A 192 -7.81 -5.92 -7.57
N ILE A 193 -7.95 -7.25 -7.59
CA ILE A 193 -9.20 -7.93 -7.20
C ILE A 193 -9.52 -7.63 -5.74
N ARG A 194 -8.52 -7.75 -4.86
CA ARG A 194 -8.68 -7.51 -3.43
C ARG A 194 -9.08 -6.07 -3.14
N GLU A 195 -8.54 -5.07 -3.83
CA GLU A 195 -8.93 -3.67 -3.72
C GLU A 195 -10.42 -3.48 -3.98
N LYS A 196 -10.94 -4.06 -5.08
CA LYS A 196 -12.36 -3.93 -5.43
C LYS A 196 -13.25 -4.61 -4.40
N ALA A 197 -12.84 -5.77 -3.91
CA ALA A 197 -13.54 -6.44 -2.83
C ALA A 197 -13.52 -5.60 -1.54
N LEU A 198 -12.36 -5.06 -1.12
CA LEU A 198 -12.26 -4.18 0.05
C LEU A 198 -13.15 -2.93 -0.06
N ARG A 199 -13.23 -2.34 -1.25
CA ARG A 199 -14.01 -1.14 -1.51
C ARG A 199 -15.51 -1.39 -1.53
N LEU A 200 -15.95 -2.52 -2.10
CA LEU A 200 -17.37 -2.81 -2.32
C LEU A 200 -18.02 -3.57 -1.16
N LEU A 201 -17.22 -4.27 -0.36
CA LEU A 201 -17.70 -5.03 0.80
C LEU A 201 -17.71 -4.15 2.06
N SER A 202 -18.62 -4.48 2.97
CA SER A 202 -18.87 -3.74 4.20
C SER A 202 -18.65 -4.61 5.42
N GLU A 203 -18.71 -3.97 6.60
CA GLU A 203 -18.61 -4.66 7.90
C GLU A 203 -17.28 -5.42 8.03
N GLU A 204 -17.28 -6.61 8.64
CA GLU A 204 -16.08 -7.40 8.88
C GLU A 204 -15.58 -8.18 7.65
N VAL A 205 -16.43 -8.36 6.62
CA VAL A 205 -16.13 -9.21 5.46
C VAL A 205 -14.82 -8.83 4.76
N PRO A 206 -14.52 -7.54 4.44
CA PRO A 206 -13.25 -7.12 3.84
C PRO A 206 -11.99 -7.61 4.54
N HIS A 207 -12.02 -7.78 5.86
CA HIS A 207 -10.82 -8.11 6.64
C HIS A 207 -10.48 -9.61 6.60
N GLY A 208 -11.46 -10.44 6.24
CA GLY A 208 -11.32 -11.90 6.16
C GLY A 208 -11.12 -12.46 4.75
N ILE A 209 -10.84 -11.62 3.75
CA ILE A 209 -10.63 -12.07 2.36
C ILE A 209 -9.16 -12.21 1.97
N ALA A 210 -8.89 -13.10 1.03
CA ALA A 210 -7.61 -13.23 0.31
C ALA A 210 -7.89 -13.59 -1.15
N VAL A 211 -6.94 -13.33 -2.05
CA VAL A 211 -7.06 -13.67 -3.47
C VAL A 211 -5.92 -14.60 -3.85
N ASP A 212 -6.26 -15.74 -4.44
CA ASP A 212 -5.31 -16.69 -5.01
C ASP A 212 -5.49 -16.72 -6.54
N ILE A 213 -4.41 -16.60 -7.29
CA ILE A 213 -4.44 -16.62 -8.76
C ILE A 213 -4.12 -18.03 -9.22
N LEU A 214 -5.11 -18.70 -9.81
CA LEU A 214 -4.99 -20.07 -10.31
C LEU A 214 -4.31 -20.10 -11.68
N ASN A 215 -4.75 -19.22 -12.58
CA ASN A 215 -4.27 -19.15 -13.95
C ASN A 215 -4.03 -17.70 -14.36
N PHE A 216 -2.91 -17.45 -15.03
CA PHE A 216 -2.56 -16.15 -15.60
C PHE A 216 -1.80 -16.42 -16.90
N LYS A 217 -2.49 -16.30 -18.03
CA LYS A 217 -1.93 -16.58 -19.36
C LYS A 217 -2.31 -15.50 -20.34
N LYS A 218 -1.37 -15.11 -21.20
CA LYS A 218 -1.63 -14.28 -22.37
C LYS A 218 -1.84 -15.20 -23.58
N ASP A 219 -2.95 -15.05 -24.28
CA ASP A 219 -3.21 -15.81 -25.50
C ASP A 219 -2.52 -15.20 -26.72
N GLU A 220 -2.61 -15.90 -27.86
CA GLU A 220 -1.98 -15.51 -29.14
C GLU A 220 -2.47 -14.15 -29.65
N ASN A 221 -3.68 -13.74 -29.28
CA ASN A 221 -4.25 -12.43 -29.63
C ASN A 221 -3.83 -11.32 -28.65
N GLY A 222 -2.92 -11.63 -27.71
CA GLY A 222 -2.43 -10.70 -26.71
C GLY A 222 -3.39 -10.47 -25.54
N LYS A 223 -4.51 -11.19 -25.46
CA LYS A 223 -5.51 -11.04 -24.40
C LYS A 223 -5.11 -11.87 -23.17
N TYR A 224 -5.29 -11.30 -21.99
CA TYR A 224 -5.03 -11.99 -20.73
C TYR A 224 -6.25 -12.81 -20.29
N ASN A 225 -6.01 -14.06 -19.92
CA ASN A 225 -6.99 -14.98 -19.35
C ASN A 225 -6.57 -15.30 -17.91
N ILE A 226 -7.42 -14.89 -16.97
CA ILE A 226 -7.13 -14.88 -15.53
C ILE A 226 -8.24 -15.62 -14.79
N ASP A 227 -7.83 -16.63 -14.02
CA ASP A 227 -8.70 -17.40 -13.13
C ASP A 227 -8.23 -17.20 -11.69
N ALA A 228 -9.14 -16.81 -10.79
CA ALA A 228 -8.80 -16.48 -9.41
C ALA A 228 -9.82 -17.02 -8.40
N ASP A 229 -9.34 -17.41 -7.23
CA ASP A 229 -10.17 -17.68 -6.06
C ASP A 229 -10.18 -16.46 -5.12
N LEU A 230 -11.37 -15.97 -4.79
CA LEU A 230 -11.61 -15.03 -3.70
C LEU A 230 -11.98 -15.82 -2.44
N LEU A 231 -11.01 -15.95 -1.54
CA LEU A 231 -11.13 -16.71 -0.30
C LEU A 231 -11.84 -15.90 0.78
N CYS A 232 -12.60 -16.58 1.63
CA CYS A 232 -13.21 -16.00 2.84
C CYS A 232 -13.30 -17.06 3.97
N GLU A 233 -13.50 -16.62 5.20
CA GLU A 233 -13.47 -17.53 6.37
C GLU A 233 -14.78 -18.27 6.66
N LYS A 234 -15.93 -17.71 6.24
CA LYS A 234 -17.26 -18.19 6.63
C LYS A 234 -18.19 -18.30 5.43
N ASP A 235 -19.10 -19.28 5.47
CA ASP A 235 -20.15 -19.42 4.46
C ASP A 235 -21.06 -18.19 4.38
N SER A 236 -21.33 -17.53 5.51
CA SER A 236 -22.06 -16.26 5.54
C SER A 236 -21.34 -15.16 4.73
N HIS A 237 -20.01 -15.05 4.88
CA HIS A 237 -19.20 -14.12 4.10
C HIS A 237 -19.23 -14.47 2.61
N LYS A 238 -19.14 -15.76 2.26
CA LYS A 238 -19.27 -16.21 0.86
C LYS A 238 -20.59 -15.75 0.25
N ALA A 239 -21.71 -15.88 0.96
CA ALA A 239 -23.00 -15.41 0.48
C ALA A 239 -23.02 -13.88 0.25
N ILE A 240 -22.40 -13.09 1.15
CA ILE A 240 -22.28 -11.63 1.01
C ILE A 240 -21.42 -11.25 -0.20
N ILE A 241 -20.27 -11.91 -0.37
CA ILE A 241 -19.34 -11.65 -1.48
C ILE A 241 -20.00 -11.96 -2.83
N ILE A 242 -20.76 -13.06 -2.92
CA ILE A 242 -21.53 -13.39 -4.12
C ILE A 242 -22.63 -12.33 -4.33
N GLY A 243 -23.36 -12.00 -3.28
CA GLY A 243 -24.49 -11.08 -3.29
C GLY A 243 -25.72 -11.70 -3.98
N LYS A 244 -26.88 -11.03 -3.84
CA LYS A 244 -28.13 -11.49 -4.46
C LYS A 244 -27.94 -11.69 -5.96
N ASN A 245 -28.23 -12.90 -6.45
CA ASN A 245 -28.05 -13.32 -7.85
C ASN A 245 -26.62 -13.07 -8.41
N GLY A 246 -25.59 -13.14 -7.57
CA GLY A 246 -24.19 -12.92 -8.00
C GLY A 246 -23.84 -11.46 -8.28
N SER A 247 -24.71 -10.51 -7.92
CA SER A 247 -24.56 -9.09 -8.27
C SER A 247 -23.31 -8.44 -7.69
N MET A 248 -22.89 -8.82 -6.47
CA MET A 248 -21.72 -8.23 -5.83
C MET A 248 -20.43 -8.74 -6.47
N LEU A 249 -20.31 -10.07 -6.64
CA LEU A 249 -19.15 -10.67 -7.32
C LEU A 249 -19.01 -10.15 -8.76
N LYS A 250 -20.12 -9.97 -9.47
CA LYS A 250 -20.13 -9.36 -10.81
C LYS A 250 -19.57 -7.94 -10.80
N LYS A 251 -19.93 -7.11 -9.81
CA LYS A 251 -19.37 -5.75 -9.65
C LYS A 251 -17.87 -5.79 -9.37
N ILE A 252 -17.42 -6.63 -8.43
CA ILE A 252 -16.00 -6.81 -8.09
C ILE A 252 -15.20 -7.20 -9.33
N SER A 253 -15.63 -8.25 -10.04
CA SER A 253 -14.99 -8.73 -11.27
C SER A 253 -14.98 -7.67 -12.37
N THR A 254 -16.08 -6.93 -12.55
CA THR A 254 -16.18 -5.89 -13.58
C THR A 254 -15.17 -4.76 -13.35
N TYR A 255 -15.10 -4.23 -12.13
CA TYR A 255 -14.17 -3.14 -11.82
C TYR A 255 -12.72 -3.60 -11.79
N ALA A 256 -12.45 -4.84 -11.34
CA ALA A 256 -11.10 -5.39 -11.34
C ALA A 256 -10.62 -5.57 -12.79
N ARG A 257 -11.46 -6.14 -13.66
CA ARG A 257 -11.18 -6.29 -15.10
C ARG A 257 -10.89 -4.95 -15.77
N GLN A 258 -11.71 -3.92 -15.50
CA GLN A 258 -11.51 -2.58 -16.08
C GLN A 258 -10.18 -1.95 -15.68
N ASP A 259 -9.77 -2.09 -14.42
CA ASP A 259 -8.46 -1.61 -13.97
C ASP A 259 -7.32 -2.38 -14.64
N MET A 260 -7.42 -3.71 -14.72
CA MET A 260 -6.42 -4.55 -15.39
C MET A 260 -6.30 -4.25 -16.89
N GLU A 261 -7.41 -4.00 -17.59
CA GLU A 261 -7.38 -3.67 -19.01
C GLU A 261 -6.62 -2.37 -19.30
N LYS A 262 -6.76 -1.38 -18.39
CA LYS A 262 -5.99 -0.13 -18.48
C LYS A 262 -4.51 -0.37 -18.18
N MET A 263 -4.22 -1.11 -17.11
CA MET A 263 -2.86 -1.39 -16.64
C MET A 263 -2.05 -2.19 -17.67
N PHE A 264 -2.66 -3.22 -18.27
CA PHE A 264 -1.99 -4.06 -19.27
C PHE A 264 -2.08 -3.51 -20.69
N ASN A 265 -2.84 -2.43 -20.90
CA ASN A 265 -3.21 -1.93 -22.22
C ASN A 265 -3.68 -3.08 -23.16
N SER A 266 -4.48 -4.01 -22.62
CA SER A 266 -4.92 -5.21 -23.32
C SER A 266 -6.27 -5.70 -22.79
N LYS A 267 -6.98 -6.53 -23.56
CA LYS A 267 -8.22 -7.17 -23.12
C LYS A 267 -7.95 -8.20 -22.03
N VAL A 268 -8.88 -8.30 -21.08
CA VAL A 268 -8.79 -9.23 -19.95
C VAL A 268 -10.08 -10.05 -19.85
N SER A 269 -9.95 -11.38 -19.83
CA SER A 269 -10.99 -12.29 -19.34
C SER A 269 -10.66 -12.65 -17.90
N LEU A 270 -11.55 -12.29 -16.98
CA LEU A 270 -11.38 -12.53 -15.55
C LEU A 270 -12.52 -13.39 -15.02
N LYS A 271 -12.19 -14.57 -14.49
CA LYS A 271 -13.13 -15.44 -13.77
C LYS A 271 -12.73 -15.52 -12.30
N ILE A 272 -13.71 -15.34 -11.42
CA ILE A 272 -13.51 -15.36 -9.97
C ILE A 272 -14.47 -16.36 -9.34
N TRP A 273 -13.95 -17.29 -8.53
CA TRP A 273 -14.75 -18.18 -7.69
C TRP A 273 -14.63 -17.77 -6.23
N VAL A 274 -15.70 -17.92 -5.45
CA VAL A 274 -15.67 -17.63 -4.00
C VAL A 274 -15.55 -18.94 -3.23
N LYS A 275 -14.45 -19.12 -2.50
CA LYS A 275 -14.18 -20.33 -1.70
C LYS A 275 -14.10 -20.01 -0.22
N VAL A 276 -14.63 -20.91 0.61
CA VAL A 276 -14.51 -20.82 2.06
C VAL A 276 -13.27 -21.58 2.50
N LYS A 277 -12.38 -20.90 3.21
CA LYS A 277 -11.20 -21.44 3.88
C LYS A 277 -11.26 -20.97 5.33
N LYS A 278 -11.79 -21.83 6.21
CA LYS A 278 -11.95 -21.52 7.63
C LYS A 278 -10.61 -21.14 8.25
N ASP A 279 -10.62 -20.07 9.06
CA ASP A 279 -9.49 -19.60 9.87
C ASP A 279 -8.16 -19.45 9.11
N TRP A 280 -8.24 -19.10 7.82
CA TRP A 280 -7.04 -19.04 6.97
C TRP A 280 -6.01 -18.02 7.47
N ARG A 281 -6.45 -16.95 8.17
CA ARG A 281 -5.58 -15.93 8.76
C ARG A 281 -4.70 -16.44 9.92
N ASP A 282 -5.03 -17.60 10.48
CA ASP A 282 -4.27 -18.29 11.53
C ASP A 282 -3.60 -19.60 11.03
N SER A 283 -3.86 -19.99 9.78
CA SER A 283 -3.25 -21.15 9.15
C SER A 283 -1.92 -20.80 8.49
N SER A 284 -0.81 -21.17 9.13
CA SER A 284 0.54 -20.92 8.61
C SER A 284 0.78 -21.51 7.22
N ASN A 285 0.13 -22.63 6.87
CA ASN A 285 0.23 -23.23 5.53
C ASN A 285 -0.48 -22.39 4.48
N ILE A 286 -1.71 -21.96 4.74
CA ILE A 286 -2.47 -21.14 3.79
C ILE A 286 -1.84 -19.75 3.66
N LEU A 287 -1.34 -19.18 4.75
CA LEU A 287 -0.60 -17.92 4.71
C LEU A 287 0.61 -18.00 3.75
N ARG A 288 1.38 -19.09 3.83
CA ARG A 288 2.51 -19.34 2.94
C ARG A 288 2.11 -19.52 1.48
N GLU A 289 1.03 -20.27 1.22
CA GLU A 289 0.46 -20.43 -0.12
C GLU A 289 0.03 -19.08 -0.72
N LEU A 290 -0.52 -18.19 0.09
CA LEU A 290 -0.92 -16.83 -0.28
C LEU A 290 0.24 -15.83 -0.33
N GLY A 291 1.48 -16.29 -0.16
CA GLY A 291 2.69 -15.45 -0.21
C GLY A 291 3.01 -14.69 1.07
N TYR A 292 2.27 -14.89 2.17
CA TYR A 292 2.54 -14.31 3.49
C TYR A 292 3.60 -15.12 4.24
N ASN A 293 4.84 -15.08 3.76
CA ASN A 293 5.96 -15.85 4.32
C ASN A 293 6.81 -15.00 5.24
N LYS A 294 6.95 -15.42 6.51
CA LYS A 294 8.05 -14.96 7.37
C LYS A 294 9.34 -15.55 6.80
N LYS A 295 10.06 -14.81 5.95
CA LYS A 295 11.51 -15.02 5.84
C LYS A 295 12.18 -14.52 7.11
#